data_AF-A0A919Q5Z1-F1
#
_entry.id   AF-A0A919Q5Z1-F1
#
_cell.length_a   1.000
_cell.length_b   1.000
_cell.length_c   1.000
_cell.angle_alpha   90.00
_cell.angle_beta   90.00
_cell.angle_gamma   90.00
#
_symmetry.space_group_name_H-M   'P 1'
#
loop_
_entity.id
_entity.type
_entity.pdbx_description
1 polymer ?
#
loop_
_entity_poly.entity_id
_entity_poly.type
_entity_poly.pdbx_seq_one_letter_code
_entity_poly.pdbx_strand_id
1 'polypeptide(L)'
;MSALIKNNEMRSVLLGRRAAKTAGFTQNAGTDLFAVTGGRVILTSLVGQVSTVIPNTASLTIKLQHTPSGGSAGDLSAATVITADAVGTFYSLTTGIAADLLSEQSPAGSEAPTVTFAPLLHVPLILPVGVLRVLCSDHAPGAGAVQWTATWFGYDGASKLAAA
;
A
#
# COMPACT_ATOMS: atom_id res chain seq x y z
N MET A 1 -24.94 -29.53 1.29
CA MET A 1 -24.59 -28.92 2.59
C MET A 1 -24.42 -27.42 2.38
N SER A 2 -25.28 -26.59 2.95
CA SER A 2 -25.15 -25.13 2.91
C SER A 2 -24.25 -24.70 4.07
N ALA A 3 -23.05 -24.20 3.78
CA ALA A 3 -22.23 -23.54 4.79
C ALA A 3 -22.76 -22.10 4.98
N LEU A 4 -23.18 -21.76 6.20
CA LEU A 4 -23.54 -20.39 6.55
C LEU A 4 -22.27 -19.53 6.57
N ILE A 5 -22.20 -18.53 5.70
CA ILE A 5 -21.12 -17.55 5.66
C ILE A 5 -21.12 -16.79 7.00
N LYS A 6 -20.02 -16.88 7.75
CA LYS A 6 -19.86 -16.16 9.03
C LYS A 6 -19.56 -14.67 8.76
N ASN A 7 -19.80 -13.80 9.74
CA ASN A 7 -19.63 -12.33 9.58
C ASN A 7 -18.28 -11.90 8.98
N ASN A 8 -17.18 -12.53 9.39
CA ASN A 8 -15.85 -12.20 8.84
C ASN A 8 -15.66 -12.71 7.40
N GLU A 9 -16.30 -13.83 7.06
CA GLU A 9 -16.30 -14.36 5.70
C GLU A 9 -17.17 -13.48 4.78
N MET A 10 -18.30 -12.98 5.27
CA MET A 10 -19.15 -12.02 4.54
C MET A 10 -18.38 -10.74 4.21
N ARG A 11 -17.60 -10.22 5.17
CA ARG A 11 -16.69 -9.09 4.92
C ARG A 11 -15.68 -9.42 3.83
N SER A 12 -15.06 -10.60 3.88
CA SER A 12 -14.07 -11.00 2.88
C SER A 12 -14.65 -11.17 1.46
N VAL A 13 -15.93 -11.56 1.37
CA VAL A 13 -16.64 -11.75 0.09
C VAL A 13 -17.08 -10.39 -0.49
N LEU A 14 -17.56 -9.48 0.34
CA LEU A 14 -18.07 -8.17 -0.11
C LEU A 14 -16.97 -7.14 -0.33
N LEU A 15 -15.99 -7.08 0.57
CA LEU A 15 -14.99 -6.01 0.61
C LEU A 15 -13.57 -6.50 0.31
N GLY A 16 -13.37 -7.80 0.20
CA GLY A 16 -12.06 -8.41 -0.04
C GLY A 16 -11.32 -8.78 1.25
N ARG A 17 -10.22 -9.50 1.07
CA ARG A 17 -9.31 -9.90 2.13
C ARG A 17 -8.35 -8.76 2.43
N ARG A 18 -7.89 -8.67 3.68
CA ARG A 18 -6.98 -7.62 4.14
C ARG A 18 -5.65 -8.21 4.58
N ALA A 19 -4.56 -7.54 4.23
CA ALA A 19 -3.24 -7.76 4.83
C ALA A 19 -2.70 -6.42 5.33
N ALA A 20 -1.93 -6.43 6.41
CA ALA A 20 -1.28 -5.23 6.94
C ALA A 20 0.17 -5.52 7.33
N LYS A 21 1.05 -4.54 7.10
CA LYS A 21 2.44 -4.57 7.52
C LYS A 21 2.90 -3.17 7.89
N THR A 22 3.52 -3.02 9.05
CA THR A 22 4.25 -1.80 9.40
C THR A 22 5.68 -1.92 8.91
N ALA A 23 6.12 -0.92 8.15
CA ALA A 23 7.45 -0.90 7.55
C ALA A 23 8.10 0.47 7.76
N GLY A 24 9.35 0.44 8.21
CA GLY A 24 10.24 1.58 8.08
C GLY A 24 10.77 1.70 6.65
N PHE A 25 11.46 2.80 6.39
CA PHE A 25 12.10 3.04 5.11
C PHE A 25 13.59 2.71 5.19
N THR A 26 14.13 2.13 4.13
CA THR A 26 15.56 1.84 4.02
C THR A 26 16.14 2.72 2.92
N GLN A 27 17.08 3.60 3.27
CA GLN A 27 17.73 4.50 2.32
C GLN A 27 18.31 3.73 1.12
N ASN A 28 18.07 4.22 -0.10
CA ASN A 28 18.52 3.60 -1.35
C ASN A 28 18.10 2.13 -1.55
N ALA A 29 17.06 1.68 -0.86
CA ALA A 29 16.60 0.31 -0.93
C ALA A 29 15.08 0.19 -0.88
N GLY A 30 14.61 -0.97 -1.32
CA GLY A 30 13.22 -1.36 -1.21
C GLY A 30 12.96 -2.08 0.11
N THR A 31 11.92 -1.67 0.82
CA THR A 31 11.36 -2.47 1.92
C THR A 31 10.18 -3.27 1.37
N ASP A 32 10.28 -4.59 1.41
CA ASP A 32 9.20 -5.47 0.95
C ASP A 32 7.99 -5.34 1.87
N LEU A 33 6.81 -5.10 1.29
CA LEU A 33 5.55 -4.91 2.01
C LEU A 33 4.72 -6.19 2.02
N PHE A 34 4.45 -6.73 0.84
CA PHE A 34 3.58 -7.89 0.67
C PHE A 34 4.10 -8.85 -0.38
N ALA A 35 3.94 -10.15 -0.12
CA ALA A 35 4.21 -11.20 -1.09
C ALA A 35 2.89 -11.74 -1.66
N VAL A 36 2.81 -11.77 -2.99
CA VAL A 36 1.75 -12.42 -3.75
C VAL A 36 2.20 -13.84 -4.07
N THR A 37 1.42 -14.84 -3.66
CA THR A 37 1.74 -16.27 -3.83
C THR A 37 0.50 -17.07 -4.24
N GLY A 38 0.70 -18.26 -4.80
CA GLY A 38 -0.40 -19.19 -5.15
C GLY A 38 -1.27 -18.78 -6.34
N GLY A 39 -1.07 -17.59 -6.92
CA GLY A 39 -1.80 -17.08 -8.08
C GLY A 39 -1.86 -15.56 -8.10
N ARG A 40 -2.49 -15.00 -9.13
CA ARG A 40 -2.73 -13.57 -9.30
C ARG A 40 -3.73 -13.04 -8.27
N VAL A 41 -3.54 -11.80 -7.83
CA VAL A 41 -4.50 -11.11 -6.97
C VAL A 41 -5.00 -9.83 -7.64
N ILE A 42 -6.26 -9.48 -7.39
CA ILE A 42 -6.82 -8.17 -7.72
C ILE A 42 -6.65 -7.30 -6.48
N LEU A 43 -5.76 -6.32 -6.54
CA LEU A 43 -5.61 -5.29 -5.51
C LEU A 43 -6.67 -4.22 -5.72
N THR A 44 -7.49 -3.96 -4.70
CA THR A 44 -8.59 -2.99 -4.74
C THR A 44 -8.32 -1.74 -3.92
N SER A 45 -7.46 -1.84 -2.90
CA SER A 45 -6.92 -0.67 -2.22
C SER A 45 -5.56 -0.97 -1.60
N LEU A 46 -4.73 0.06 -1.51
CA LEU A 46 -3.49 0.05 -0.76
C LEU A 46 -3.33 1.41 -0.09
N VAL A 47 -3.30 1.39 1.24
CA VAL A 47 -3.32 2.58 2.08
C VAL A 47 -2.21 2.46 3.11
N GLY A 48 -1.30 3.42 3.14
CA GLY A 48 -0.28 3.57 4.17
C GLY A 48 -0.74 4.62 5.19
N GLN A 49 -0.66 4.32 6.48
CA GLN A 49 -0.84 5.30 7.54
C GLN A 49 0.49 5.51 8.26
N VAL A 50 0.96 6.75 8.38
CA VAL A 50 2.17 7.07 9.14
C VAL A 50 1.95 6.66 10.60
N SER A 51 2.70 5.64 11.05
CA SER A 51 2.65 5.11 12.41
C SER A 51 3.71 5.73 13.31
N THR A 52 4.80 6.21 12.70
CA THR A 52 5.90 6.90 13.38
C THR A 52 6.27 8.11 12.56
N VAL A 53 6.37 9.27 13.22
CA VAL A 53 6.65 10.58 12.58
C VAL A 53 7.80 10.44 11.58
N ILE A 54 7.55 10.89 10.36
CA ILE A 54 8.60 11.09 9.37
C ILE A 54 9.17 12.48 9.67
N PRO A 55 10.42 12.57 10.16
CA PRO A 55 10.99 13.84 10.54
C PRO A 55 11.16 14.72 9.31
N ASN A 56 11.45 16.01 9.53
CA ASN A 56 11.86 16.87 8.42
C ASN A 56 13.13 16.31 7.79
N THR A 57 12.94 15.72 6.62
CA THR A 57 13.98 15.13 5.80
C THR A 57 13.95 15.93 4.52
N ALA A 58 15.08 16.53 4.15
CA ALA A 58 15.14 17.23 2.88
C ALA A 58 14.79 16.22 1.78
N SER A 59 13.65 16.40 1.11
CA SER A 59 13.31 15.68 -0.12
C SER A 59 13.38 14.13 -0.06
N LEU A 60 12.89 13.51 1.01
CA LEU A 60 12.62 12.06 1.00
C LEU A 60 11.63 11.76 -0.11
N THR A 61 11.89 10.78 -0.97
CA THR A 61 10.92 10.35 -1.98
C THR A 61 10.61 8.88 -1.82
N ILE A 62 9.32 8.55 -1.91
CA ILE A 62 8.85 7.17 -1.85
C ILE A 62 8.09 6.82 -3.13
N LYS A 63 8.22 5.57 -3.57
CA LYS A 63 7.37 5.01 -4.62
C LYS A 63 7.02 3.57 -4.33
N LEU A 64 5.87 3.13 -4.80
CA LEU A 64 5.46 1.74 -4.73
C LEU A 64 5.90 1.00 -5.98
N GLN A 65 6.41 -0.22 -5.80
CA GLN A 65 6.90 -1.04 -6.88
C GLN A 65 6.47 -2.48 -6.70
N HIS A 66 6.14 -3.15 -7.80
CA HIS A 66 5.89 -4.59 -7.83
C HIS A 66 6.91 -5.31 -8.70
N THR A 67 7.44 -6.41 -8.20
CA THR A 67 8.36 -7.29 -8.93
C THR A 67 7.71 -8.67 -9.10
N PRO A 68 7.22 -9.03 -10.29
CA PRO A 68 6.75 -10.38 -10.58
C PRO A 68 7.86 -11.41 -10.40
N SER A 69 7.53 -12.61 -9.92
CA SER A 69 8.48 -13.72 -9.83
C SER A 69 8.98 -14.10 -11.22
N GLY A 70 10.30 -14.01 -11.42
CA GLY A 70 10.94 -14.23 -12.73
C GLY A 70 10.82 -13.05 -13.70
N GLY A 71 10.24 -11.93 -13.28
CA GLY A 71 10.14 -10.70 -14.06
C GLY A 71 11.00 -9.56 -13.51
N SER A 72 10.89 -8.40 -14.16
CA SER A 72 11.54 -7.16 -13.73
C SER A 72 10.61 -6.31 -12.88
N ALA A 73 11.18 -5.47 -12.03
CA ALA A 73 10.42 -4.58 -11.18
C ALA A 73 9.75 -3.48 -12.00
N GLY A 74 8.45 -3.24 -11.75
CA GLY A 74 7.64 -2.21 -12.37
C GLY A 74 7.06 -1.26 -11.32
N ASP A 75 7.15 0.03 -11.58
CA ASP A 75 6.64 1.06 -10.67
C ASP A 75 5.11 1.10 -10.74
N LEU A 76 4.46 1.15 -9.57
CA LEU A 76 3.01 1.26 -9.42
C LEU A 76 2.56 2.70 -9.13
N SER A 77 3.46 3.54 -8.66
CA SER A 77 3.25 4.97 -8.44
C SER A 77 4.46 5.75 -8.94
N ALA A 78 4.25 7.03 -9.28
CA ALA A 78 5.35 7.97 -9.37
C ALA A 78 6.02 8.18 -8.00
N ALA A 79 7.25 8.67 -8.03
CA ALA A 79 7.96 9.10 -6.82
C ALA A 79 7.24 10.29 -6.19
N THR A 80 6.83 10.13 -4.94
CA THR A 80 6.15 11.16 -4.15
C THR A 80 7.14 11.73 -3.16
N VAL A 81 7.33 13.05 -3.17
CA VAL A 81 8.24 13.75 -2.25
C VAL A 81 7.53 13.99 -0.93
N ILE A 82 8.14 13.54 0.16
CA ILE A 82 7.74 13.76 1.55
C ILE A 82 8.77 14.68 2.18
N THR A 83 8.33 15.80 2.73
CA THR A 83 9.23 16.71 3.45
C THR A 83 9.24 16.40 4.94
N ALA A 84 8.06 16.28 5.54
CA ALA A 84 7.85 15.87 6.92
C ALA A 84 6.42 15.37 7.04
N ASP A 85 6.19 14.37 7.88
CA ASP A 85 4.84 13.85 8.06
C ASP A 85 4.54 13.40 9.48
N ALA A 86 3.39 13.85 9.98
CA ALA A 86 2.92 13.53 11.31
C ALA A 86 2.29 12.13 11.35
N VAL A 87 2.20 11.56 12.56
CA VAL A 87 1.44 10.32 12.78
C VAL A 87 -0.01 10.54 12.38
N GLY A 88 -0.55 9.59 11.62
CA GLY A 88 -1.92 9.67 11.11
C GLY A 88 -2.06 10.23 9.70
N THR A 89 -0.99 10.75 9.06
CA THR A 89 -1.04 11.03 7.62
C THR A 89 -1.28 9.73 6.85
N PHE A 90 -2.15 9.77 5.84
CA PHE A 90 -2.46 8.65 4.96
C PHE A 90 -1.87 8.86 3.57
N TYR A 91 -1.24 7.80 3.03
CA TYR A 91 -0.87 7.67 1.62
C TYR A 91 -1.76 6.63 0.97
N SER A 92 -2.23 6.89 -0.25
CA SER A 92 -2.98 5.89 -1.01
C SER A 92 -2.67 5.93 -2.49
N LEU A 93 -2.76 4.76 -3.14
CA LEU A 93 -2.93 4.69 -4.59
C LEU A 93 -4.40 5.01 -4.89
N THR A 94 -4.66 6.06 -5.66
CA THR A 94 -6.02 6.57 -5.94
C THR A 94 -6.61 5.99 -7.22
N THR A 95 -5.85 5.93 -8.31
CA THR A 95 -6.39 5.56 -9.63
C THR A 95 -6.03 4.16 -10.07
N GLY A 96 -4.90 3.63 -9.62
CA GLY A 96 -4.33 2.37 -10.12
C GLY A 96 -3.58 2.51 -11.44
N ILE A 97 -3.25 3.73 -11.88
CA ILE A 97 -2.44 3.97 -13.08
C ILE A 97 -0.97 4.08 -12.68
N ALA A 98 -0.10 3.35 -13.38
CA ALA A 98 1.35 3.35 -13.20
C ALA A 98 1.97 4.67 -13.71
N ALA A 99 1.79 5.74 -12.94
CA ALA A 99 2.35 7.09 -13.10
C ALA A 99 1.80 8.04 -12.03
N ASP A 100 0.72 7.64 -11.35
CA ASP A 100 0.07 8.49 -10.40
C ASP A 100 0.91 8.67 -9.14
N LEU A 101 0.91 9.91 -8.64
CA LEU A 101 1.46 10.23 -7.33
C LEU A 101 0.61 9.55 -6.25
N LEU A 102 1.23 9.25 -5.11
CA LEU A 102 0.48 8.85 -3.93
C LEU A 102 -0.36 10.03 -3.46
N SER A 103 -1.65 9.79 -3.24
CA SER A 103 -2.50 10.77 -2.60
C SER A 103 -2.16 10.82 -1.13
N GLU A 104 -1.72 11.99 -0.67
CA GLU A 104 -1.47 12.30 0.74
C GLU A 104 -2.68 13.01 1.32
N GLN A 105 -3.14 12.56 2.50
CA GLN A 105 -4.15 13.26 3.28
C GLN A 105 -3.76 13.24 4.75
N SER A 106 -3.71 14.42 5.37
CA SER A 106 -3.33 14.55 6.78
C SER A 106 -4.52 15.05 7.61
N PRO A 107 -5.04 14.25 8.56
CA PRO A 107 -6.07 14.70 9.49
C PRO A 107 -5.58 15.79 10.46
N ALA A 108 -4.28 16.11 10.46
CA ALA A 108 -3.68 17.15 11.29
C ALA A 108 -3.78 18.58 10.67
N GLY A 109 -4.35 18.72 9.47
CA GLY A 109 -4.68 20.01 8.84
C GLY A 109 -6.11 20.48 9.13
N SER A 110 -6.43 21.73 8.77
CA SER A 110 -7.82 22.21 8.74
C SER A 110 -8.55 21.59 7.55
N GLU A 111 -8.97 20.33 7.70
CA GLU A 111 -9.81 19.66 6.71
C GLU A 111 -11.28 19.74 7.12
N ALA A 112 -12.12 20.17 6.18
CA ALA A 112 -13.57 20.24 6.32
C ALA A 112 -14.22 19.47 5.16
N PRO A 113 -14.91 18.34 5.39
CA PRO A 113 -15.11 17.68 6.70
C PRO A 113 -13.79 17.13 7.30
N THR A 114 -13.73 17.05 8.63
CA THR A 114 -12.55 16.57 9.40
C THR A 114 -12.42 15.05 9.33
N VAL A 115 -12.39 14.52 8.11
CA VAL A 115 -12.31 13.08 7.82
C VAL A 115 -11.27 12.88 6.72
N THR A 116 -10.46 11.83 6.87
CA THR A 116 -9.54 11.39 5.82
C THR A 116 -10.22 10.35 4.94
N PHE A 117 -10.07 10.48 3.62
CA PHE A 117 -10.61 9.53 2.65
C PHE A 117 -9.53 8.52 2.27
N ALA A 118 -9.85 7.23 2.42
CA ALA A 118 -9.05 6.13 1.91
C ALA A 118 -9.79 5.55 0.69
N PRO A 119 -9.54 6.07 -0.52
CA PRO A 119 -10.30 5.67 -1.70
C PRO A 119 -10.01 4.22 -2.09
N LEU A 120 -11.03 3.57 -2.66
CA LEU A 120 -10.80 2.38 -3.47
C LEU A 120 -10.09 2.82 -4.76
N LEU A 121 -9.29 1.93 -5.33
CA LEU A 121 -8.69 2.15 -6.63
C LEU A 121 -9.79 2.31 -7.68
N HIS A 122 -9.74 3.41 -8.43
CA HIS A 122 -10.64 3.62 -9.56
C HIS A 122 -10.50 2.48 -10.60
N VAL A 123 -9.26 2.03 -10.82
CA VAL A 123 -8.94 0.86 -11.64
C VAL A 123 -8.19 -0.17 -10.77
N PRO A 124 -8.83 -1.28 -10.36
CA PRO A 124 -8.15 -2.34 -9.62
C PRO A 124 -6.96 -2.93 -10.39
N LEU A 125 -5.90 -3.26 -9.66
CA LEU A 125 -4.65 -3.76 -10.24
C LEU A 125 -4.60 -5.28 -10.17
N ILE A 126 -4.30 -5.95 -11.30
CA ILE A 126 -3.98 -7.39 -11.28
C ILE A 126 -2.49 -7.54 -11.04
N LEU A 127 -2.14 -8.10 -9.88
CA LEU A 127 -0.76 -8.39 -9.51
C LEU A 127 -0.47 -9.88 -9.70
N PRO A 128 0.52 -10.25 -10.53
CA PRO A 128 1.04 -11.62 -10.57
C PRO A 128 1.77 -12.00 -9.27
N VAL A 129 2.10 -13.29 -9.16
CA VAL A 129 2.98 -13.80 -8.10
C VAL A 129 4.27 -12.99 -8.10
N GLY A 130 4.70 -12.52 -6.94
CA GLY A 130 5.78 -11.56 -6.84
C GLY A 130 5.75 -10.78 -5.52
N VAL A 131 6.54 -9.72 -5.45
CA VAL A 131 6.70 -8.92 -4.25
C VAL A 131 6.31 -7.48 -4.51
N LEU A 132 5.48 -6.92 -3.63
CA LEU A 132 5.13 -5.51 -3.57
C LEU A 132 6.01 -4.84 -2.51
N ARG A 133 6.63 -3.71 -2.84
CA ARG A 133 7.59 -3.00 -1.99
C ARG A 133 7.40 -1.49 -2.04
N VAL A 134 7.90 -0.82 -1.01
CA VAL A 134 8.12 0.63 -1.01
C VAL A 134 9.60 0.90 -1.22
N LEU A 135 9.92 1.68 -2.25
CA LEU A 135 11.26 2.18 -2.52
C LEU A 135 11.43 3.56 -1.90
N CYS A 136 12.55 3.76 -1.22
CA CYS A 136 12.96 5.02 -0.64
C CYS A 136 14.18 5.55 -1.41
N SER A 137 14.24 6.86 -1.63
CA SER A 137 15.40 7.52 -2.24
C SER A 137 16.65 7.49 -1.36
N ASP A 138 17.67 8.18 -1.85
CA ASP A 138 18.98 8.42 -1.24
C ASP A 138 18.95 9.32 0.00
N HIS A 139 17.79 9.80 0.41
CA HIS A 139 17.65 10.61 1.61
C HIS A 139 17.33 9.73 2.81
N ALA A 140 18.02 9.97 3.92
CA ALA A 140 17.86 9.17 5.13
C ALA A 140 16.46 9.42 5.72
N PRO A 141 15.58 8.39 5.78
CA PRO A 141 14.19 8.57 6.19
C PRO A 141 13.98 8.75 7.70
N GLY A 142 15.07 8.76 8.47
CA GLY A 142 15.03 8.77 9.93
C GLY A 142 14.34 7.53 10.50
N ALA A 143 13.69 7.69 11.65
CA ALA A 143 12.91 6.63 12.31
C ALA A 143 11.46 6.52 11.80
N GLY A 144 11.13 7.17 10.68
CA GLY A 144 9.77 7.20 10.13
C GLY A 144 9.30 5.80 9.72
N ALA A 145 8.03 5.50 9.99
CA ALA A 145 7.43 4.22 9.65
C ALA A 145 5.96 4.39 9.23
N VAL A 146 5.54 3.55 8.29
CA VAL A 146 4.17 3.54 7.72
C VAL A 146 3.56 2.15 7.86
N GLN A 147 2.35 2.10 8.39
CA GLN A 147 1.51 0.91 8.38
C GLN A 147 0.74 0.82 7.06
N TRP A 148 1.18 -0.09 6.20
CA TRP A 148 0.51 -0.38 4.94
C TRP A 148 -0.59 -1.39 5.15
N THR A 149 -1.75 -1.12 4.57
CA THR A 149 -2.92 -1.99 4.53
C THR A 149 -3.32 -2.20 3.08
N ALA A 150 -3.32 -3.46 2.64
CA ALA A 150 -3.81 -3.86 1.33
C ALA A 150 -5.16 -4.56 1.45
N THR A 151 -6.08 -4.24 0.54
CA THR A 151 -7.33 -4.99 0.35
C THR A 151 -7.34 -5.63 -1.03
N TRP A 152 -7.69 -6.91 -1.11
CA TRP A 152 -7.53 -7.70 -2.32
C TRP A 152 -8.55 -8.84 -2.47
N PHE A 153 -8.73 -9.28 -3.71
CA PHE A 153 -9.44 -10.51 -4.08
C PHE A 153 -8.50 -11.48 -4.79
N GLY A 154 -8.71 -12.79 -4.61
CA GLY A 154 -7.99 -13.77 -5.41
C GLY A 154 -8.51 -13.75 -6.84
N TYR A 155 -7.61 -13.58 -7.82
CA TYR A 155 -7.97 -13.78 -9.23
C TYR A 155 -7.98 -15.28 -9.55
N ASP A 156 -6.95 -16.00 -9.10
CA ASP A 156 -6.88 -17.46 -9.19
C ASP A 156 -7.28 -18.13 -7.85
N GLY A 157 -7.71 -19.40 -7.90
CA GLY A 157 -8.33 -20.10 -6.75
C GLY A 157 -7.45 -20.30 -5.51
N ALA A 158 -6.12 -20.30 -5.65
CA ALA A 158 -5.17 -20.48 -4.54
C ALA A 158 -4.42 -19.19 -4.15
N SER A 159 -4.83 -18.05 -4.70
CA SER A 159 -4.10 -16.78 -4.58
C SER A 159 -4.10 -16.24 -3.15
N LYS A 160 -2.94 -15.72 -2.74
CA LYS A 160 -2.69 -15.16 -1.41
C LYS A 160 -1.84 -13.91 -1.52
N LEU A 161 -2.21 -12.88 -0.76
CA LEU A 161 -1.36 -11.74 -0.46
C LEU A 161 -1.20 -11.64 1.05
N ALA A 162 0.05 -11.68 1.51
CA ALA A 162 0.43 -11.66 2.92
C ALA A 162 1.59 -10.69 3.15
N ALA A 163 1.75 -10.22 4.40
CA ALA A 163 2.92 -9.44 4.78
C ALA A 163 4.19 -10.22 4.45
N ALA A 164 5.13 -9.57 3.76
CA ALA A 164 6.43 -10.14 3.41
C ALA A 164 7.37 -10.24 4.61
#